data_AF-A0A7G2SDR1-F1
#
_entry.id   AF-A0A7G2SDR1-F1
#
_cell.length_a   1.000
_cell.length_b   1.000
_cell.length_c   1.000
_cell.angle_alpha   90.00
_cell.angle_beta   90.00
_cell.angle_gamma   90.00
#
_symmetry.space_group_name_H-M   'P 1'
#
loop_
_entity.id
_entity.type
_entity.pdbx_description
1 polymer ?
#
loop_
_entity_poly.entity_id
_entity_poly.type
_entity_poly.pdbx_seq_one_letter_code
_entity_poly.pdbx_strand_id
1 'polypeptide(L)'
;MSELNFERIYQFFSQVPSIQNQRISAHGTDGQHAWWIKFSIDIEHPLAWQTIQELGHVLNYLSTNERLPTQFFPVSPPPYMNGGPQNFLAWVIQCNHPDFSPDIVCDWLEARLPNPVEDETQWEIKTDLSELEKLDDKALDQLIPPTR
;
A
#
# COMPACT_ATOMS: atom_id res chain seq x y z
N MET A 1 10.11 25.37 10.01
CA MET A 1 9.74 23.98 9.70
C MET A 1 10.20 23.74 8.29
N SER A 2 10.99 22.70 8.03
CA SER A 2 11.34 22.31 6.67
C SER A 2 10.05 21.95 5.94
N GLU A 3 9.88 22.47 4.73
CA GLU A 3 8.79 22.08 3.85
C GLU A 3 8.81 20.55 3.65
N LEU A 4 7.65 19.91 3.74
CA LEU A 4 7.56 18.45 3.57
C LEU A 4 8.00 18.08 2.14
N ASN A 5 8.88 17.09 2.03
CA ASN A 5 9.31 16.57 0.74
C ASN A 5 8.44 15.39 0.32
N PHE A 6 7.91 15.43 -0.91
CA PHE A 6 7.12 14.36 -1.50
C PHE A 6 7.88 13.59 -2.58
N GLU A 7 9.08 14.02 -2.97
CA GLU A 7 9.81 13.43 -4.10
C GLU A 7 10.05 11.92 -3.90
N ARG A 8 10.47 11.50 -2.69
CA ARG A 8 10.75 10.09 -2.42
C ARG A 8 9.50 9.22 -2.51
N ILE A 9 8.38 9.67 -1.93
CA ILE A 9 7.13 8.92 -1.98
C ILE A 9 6.57 8.86 -3.42
N TYR A 10 6.79 9.91 -4.21
CA TYR A 10 6.48 9.90 -5.65
C TYR A 10 7.32 8.87 -6.39
N GLN A 11 8.64 8.88 -6.18
CA GLN A 11 9.56 7.93 -6.80
C GLN A 11 9.19 6.50 -6.43
N PHE A 12 8.92 6.23 -5.15
CA PHE A 12 8.46 4.92 -4.67
C PHE A 12 7.20 4.46 -5.42
N PHE A 13 6.12 5.24 -5.40
CA PHE A 13 4.87 4.85 -6.05
C PHE A 13 4.96 4.82 -7.59
N SER A 14 5.88 5.57 -8.18
CA SER A 14 6.11 5.54 -9.63
C SER A 14 6.70 4.21 -10.11
N GLN A 15 7.35 3.46 -9.22
CA GLN A 15 7.96 2.16 -9.49
C GLN A 15 7.02 0.98 -9.19
N VAL A 16 5.97 1.19 -8.38
CA VAL A 16 4.99 0.14 -8.08
C VAL A 16 4.23 -0.26 -9.37
N PRO A 17 4.24 -1.55 -9.77
CA PRO A 17 3.75 -1.99 -11.08
C PRO A 17 2.29 -1.60 -11.38
N SER A 18 1.42 -1.67 -10.38
CA SER A 18 -0.01 -1.34 -10.53
C SER A 18 -0.32 0.16 -10.44
N ILE A 19 0.64 1.01 -10.05
CA ILE A 19 0.42 2.46 -9.91
C ILE A 19 1.07 3.17 -11.10
N GLN A 20 2.40 3.16 -11.15
CA GLN A 20 3.20 3.87 -12.15
C GLN A 20 3.04 5.40 -12.08
N ASN A 21 3.98 6.14 -12.65
CA ASN A 21 4.06 7.60 -12.53
C ASN A 21 2.75 8.32 -12.92
N GLN A 22 2.08 7.88 -14.00
CA GLN A 22 0.90 8.54 -14.55
C GLN A 22 -0.36 8.47 -13.68
N ARG A 23 -0.36 7.63 -12.62
CA ARG A 23 -1.52 7.46 -11.74
C ARG A 23 -1.40 8.22 -10.43
N ILE A 24 -0.27 8.86 -10.16
CA ILE A 24 -0.14 9.75 -9.01
C ILE A 24 -0.81 11.08 -9.37
N SER A 25 -1.92 11.39 -8.69
CA SER A 25 -2.82 12.48 -9.09
C SER A 25 -2.45 13.81 -8.46
N ALA A 26 -2.19 13.81 -7.15
CA ALA A 26 -1.93 15.03 -6.39
C ALA A 26 -1.38 14.70 -5.00
N HIS A 27 -0.77 15.69 -4.36
CA HIS A 27 -0.45 15.69 -2.95
C HIS A 27 -0.76 17.07 -2.37
N GLY A 28 -0.76 17.19 -1.04
CA GLY A 28 -0.93 18.47 -0.38
C GLY A 28 -0.54 18.43 1.09
N THR A 29 -0.42 19.63 1.65
CA THR A 29 -0.17 19.85 3.08
C THR A 29 -1.04 21.00 3.59
N ASP A 30 -1.32 21.01 4.89
CA ASP A 30 -1.92 22.17 5.57
C ASP A 30 -0.91 23.26 5.93
N GLY A 31 0.38 23.07 5.60
CA GLY A 31 1.48 23.97 5.94
C GLY A 31 1.96 23.85 7.39
N GLN A 32 1.45 22.88 8.15
CA GLN A 32 1.87 22.58 9.51
C GLN A 32 2.38 21.15 9.64
N HIS A 33 1.47 20.18 9.73
CA HIS A 33 1.78 18.78 10.02
C HIS A 33 0.89 17.80 9.25
N ALA A 34 -0.25 18.25 8.73
CA ALA A 34 -1.09 17.39 7.93
C ALA A 34 -0.58 17.33 6.49
N TRP A 35 -0.57 16.12 5.95
CA TRP A 35 -0.24 15.86 4.56
C TRP A 35 -1.06 14.72 3.99
N TRP A 36 -1.20 14.72 2.67
CA TRP A 36 -1.85 13.66 1.93
C TRP A 36 -1.22 13.48 0.55
N ILE A 37 -1.31 12.26 0.02
CA ILE A 37 -1.02 11.93 -1.38
C ILE A 37 -2.18 11.10 -1.92
N LYS A 38 -2.54 11.36 -3.18
CA LYS A 38 -3.63 10.70 -3.89
C LYS A 38 -3.12 10.08 -5.18
N PHE A 39 -3.48 8.82 -5.40
CA PHE A 39 -3.16 8.08 -6.62
C PHE A 39 -4.30 7.14 -7.01
N SER A 40 -4.30 6.68 -8.26
CA SER A 40 -5.12 5.56 -8.71
C SER A 40 -4.23 4.34 -8.99
N ILE A 41 -4.85 3.19 -9.20
CA ILE A 41 -4.17 1.98 -9.67
C ILE A 41 -4.74 1.56 -11.02
N ASP A 42 -3.96 0.81 -11.77
CA ASP A 42 -4.46 0.02 -12.88
C ASP A 42 -5.25 -1.17 -12.33
N ILE A 43 -6.58 -1.05 -12.29
CA ILE A 43 -7.41 -2.12 -11.72
C ILE A 43 -7.42 -3.41 -12.55
N GLU A 44 -6.90 -3.36 -13.79
CA GLU A 44 -6.78 -4.52 -14.67
C GLU A 44 -5.43 -5.22 -14.52
N HIS A 45 -4.47 -4.59 -13.83
CA HIS A 45 -3.18 -5.20 -13.55
C HIS A 45 -3.34 -6.40 -12.60
N PRO A 46 -2.70 -7.56 -12.86
CA PRO A 46 -2.82 -8.75 -12.01
C PRO A 46 -2.55 -8.49 -10.52
N LEU A 47 -1.55 -7.64 -10.24
CA LEU A 47 -1.14 -7.25 -8.89
C LEU A 47 -1.92 -6.08 -8.28
N ALA A 48 -2.96 -5.54 -8.93
CA ALA A 48 -3.66 -4.34 -8.47
C ALA A 48 -4.19 -4.46 -7.04
N TRP A 49 -4.98 -5.51 -6.80
CA TRP A 49 -5.61 -5.72 -5.49
C TRP A 49 -4.63 -6.25 -4.45
N GLN A 50 -3.57 -6.91 -4.88
CA GLN A 50 -2.46 -7.30 -4.01
C GLN A 50 -1.71 -6.07 -3.49
N THR A 51 -1.42 -5.12 -4.38
CA THR A 51 -0.82 -3.83 -4.01
C THR A 51 -1.68 -3.12 -2.95
N ILE A 52 -2.99 -3.05 -3.15
CA ILE A 52 -3.91 -2.41 -2.18
C ILE A 52 -3.95 -3.15 -0.84
N GLN A 53 -3.91 -4.50 -0.84
CA GLN A 53 -3.88 -5.30 0.38
C GLN A 53 -2.60 -5.07 1.17
N GLU A 54 -1.44 -5.13 0.52
CA GLU A 54 -0.14 -4.90 1.14
C GLU A 54 -0.01 -3.47 1.68
N LEU A 55 -0.43 -2.46 0.90
CA LEU A 55 -0.48 -1.08 1.37
C LEU A 55 -1.44 -0.91 2.55
N GLY A 56 -2.60 -1.58 2.52
CA GLY A 56 -3.54 -1.60 3.63
C GLY A 56 -2.96 -2.20 4.89
N HIS A 57 -2.21 -3.29 4.77
CA HIS A 57 -1.48 -3.90 5.87
C HIS A 57 -0.44 -2.92 6.42
N VAL A 58 0.48 -2.41 5.60
CA VAL A 58 1.55 -1.54 6.08
C VAL A 58 1.02 -0.23 6.67
N LEU A 59 0.12 0.46 5.97
CA LEU A 59 -0.27 1.84 6.29
C LEU A 59 -1.40 1.94 7.31
N ASN A 60 -2.24 0.91 7.47
CA ASN A 60 -3.33 0.96 8.45
C ASN A 60 -3.09 0.05 9.66
N TYR A 61 -2.52 -1.15 9.48
CA TYR A 61 -2.39 -2.15 10.54
C TYR A 61 -1.23 -3.11 10.31
N LEU A 62 -0.10 -2.83 10.94
CA LEU A 62 1.08 -3.71 10.91
C LEU A 62 0.92 -4.93 11.82
N SER A 63 0.12 -4.80 12.87
CA SER A 63 -0.12 -5.84 13.87
C SER A 63 -1.39 -5.52 14.66
N THR A 64 -1.91 -6.49 15.42
CA THR A 64 -2.93 -6.24 16.44
C THR A 64 -2.50 -5.20 17.49
N ASN A 65 -1.19 -4.92 17.60
CA ASN A 65 -0.61 -4.04 18.60
C ASN A 65 0.11 -2.80 18.05
N GLU A 66 0.29 -2.67 16.72
CA GLU A 66 1.02 -1.55 16.13
C GLU A 66 0.23 -0.94 14.96
N ARG A 67 -0.17 0.31 15.16
CA ARG A 67 -0.90 1.12 14.18
C ARG A 67 -0.09 2.36 13.87
N LEU A 68 0.24 2.55 12.59
CA LEU A 68 0.85 3.78 12.12
C LEU A 68 -0.15 4.94 12.23
N PRO A 69 0.32 6.19 12.40
CA PRO A 69 -0.55 7.37 12.44
C PRO A 69 -1.10 7.76 11.05
N THR A 70 -0.91 6.92 10.04
CA THR A 70 -1.46 7.08 8.69
C THR A 70 -2.88 6.56 8.58
N GLN A 71 -3.57 7.05 7.56
CA GLN A 71 -4.83 6.50 7.08
C GLN A 71 -4.70 6.27 5.58
N PHE A 72 -5.02 5.05 5.16
CA PHE A 72 -5.09 4.65 3.76
C PHE A 72 -6.51 4.15 3.43
N PHE A 73 -7.19 4.83 2.51
CA PHE A 73 -8.58 4.53 2.18
C PHE A 73 -8.93 4.89 0.73
N PRO A 74 -9.91 4.20 0.12
CA PRO A 74 -10.41 4.54 -1.20
C PRO A 74 -11.21 5.85 -1.16
N VAL A 75 -11.12 6.62 -2.24
CA VAL A 75 -11.90 7.82 -2.50
C VAL A 75 -12.43 7.80 -3.92
N SER A 76 -13.61 8.38 -4.10
CA SER A 76 -14.20 8.62 -5.42
C SER A 76 -14.41 10.13 -5.61
N PRO A 77 -14.35 10.63 -6.86
CA PRO A 77 -14.70 11.99 -7.18
C PRO A 77 -16.19 12.27 -6.94
N PRO A 78 -16.60 13.55 -7.04
CA PRO A 78 -17.97 13.96 -6.77
C PRO A 78 -19.03 13.20 -7.59
N PRO A 79 -20.26 13.03 -7.04
CA PRO A 79 -21.31 12.19 -7.62
C PRO A 79 -21.79 12.55 -9.04
N TYR A 80 -21.47 13.75 -9.52
CA TYR A 80 -21.85 14.20 -10.86
C TYR A 80 -20.92 13.69 -11.98
N MET A 81 -19.84 12.98 -11.63
CA MET A 81 -18.97 12.35 -12.60
C MET A 81 -19.49 10.93 -12.92
N ASN A 82 -19.99 10.73 -14.14
CA ASN A 82 -20.48 9.44 -14.62
C ASN A 82 -19.32 8.56 -15.10
N GLY A 83 -19.05 7.45 -14.41
CA GLY A 83 -18.00 6.51 -14.84
C GLY A 83 -17.67 5.44 -13.81
N GLY A 84 -17.00 4.40 -14.28
CA GLY A 84 -16.64 3.24 -13.48
C GLY A 84 -15.35 3.44 -12.66
N PRO A 85 -14.95 2.43 -11.89
CA PRO A 85 -13.75 2.47 -11.05
C PRO A 85 -12.47 2.77 -11.82
N GLN A 86 -12.37 2.37 -13.10
CA GLN A 86 -11.23 2.68 -13.97
C GLN A 86 -10.94 4.18 -14.08
N ASN A 87 -11.99 5.01 -14.02
CA ASN A 87 -11.87 6.45 -14.22
C ASN A 87 -11.78 7.22 -12.90
N PHE A 88 -12.33 6.65 -11.83
CA PHE A 88 -12.75 7.42 -10.66
C PHE A 88 -12.38 6.79 -9.32
N LEU A 89 -11.98 5.53 -9.29
CA LEU A 89 -11.47 4.95 -8.06
C LEU A 89 -10.03 5.43 -7.83
N ALA A 90 -9.81 6.06 -6.70
CA ALA A 90 -8.49 6.48 -6.24
C ALA A 90 -8.32 6.11 -4.77
N TRP A 91 -7.10 6.24 -4.27
CA TRP A 91 -6.76 6.04 -2.87
C TRP A 91 -6.04 7.26 -2.35
N VAL A 92 -6.23 7.52 -1.06
CA VAL A 92 -5.52 8.56 -0.33
C VAL A 92 -4.74 7.92 0.78
N ILE A 93 -3.47 8.33 0.90
CA ILE A 93 -2.69 8.17 2.13
C ILE A 93 -2.64 9.55 2.77
N GLN A 94 -3.02 9.65 4.03
CA GLN A 94 -2.90 10.89 4.79
C GLN A 94 -2.35 10.64 6.19
N CYS A 95 -1.70 11.66 6.74
CA CYS A 95 -1.24 11.67 8.12
C CYS A 95 -1.33 13.09 8.68
N ASN A 96 -1.56 13.21 9.98
CA ASN A 96 -1.60 14.46 10.72
C ASN A 96 -0.68 14.44 11.96
N HIS A 97 0.28 13.52 12.01
CA HIS A 97 1.21 13.44 13.11
C HIS A 97 2.47 14.27 12.80
N PRO A 98 2.89 15.21 13.68
CA PRO A 98 3.96 16.15 13.40
C PRO A 98 5.31 15.49 13.11
N ASP A 99 5.57 14.35 13.75
CA ASP A 99 6.82 13.60 13.57
C ASP A 99 6.71 12.46 12.55
N PHE A 100 5.70 12.48 11.67
CA PHE A 100 5.48 11.39 10.71
C PHE A 100 5.34 11.96 9.29
N SER A 101 6.49 12.16 8.64
CA SER A 101 6.59 12.73 7.28
C SER A 101 6.37 11.69 6.18
N PRO A 102 6.20 12.12 4.91
CA PRO A 102 6.17 11.20 3.77
C PRO A 102 7.43 10.34 3.65
N ASP A 103 8.60 10.86 4.02
CA ASP A 103 9.86 10.10 4.01
C ASP A 103 9.84 8.95 5.01
N ILE A 104 9.29 9.17 6.21
CA ILE A 104 9.14 8.11 7.21
C ILE A 104 8.20 7.02 6.68
N VAL A 105 7.12 7.40 5.99
CA VAL A 105 6.24 6.42 5.33
C VAL A 105 7.02 5.57 4.33
N CYS A 106 7.92 6.16 3.54
CA CYS A 106 8.75 5.41 2.62
C CYS A 106 9.64 4.39 3.35
N ASP A 107 10.21 4.75 4.51
CA ASP A 107 11.01 3.80 5.31
C ASP A 107 10.16 2.58 5.75
N TRP A 108 8.90 2.80 6.13
CA TRP A 108 7.99 1.70 6.50
C TRP A 108 7.62 0.82 5.31
N LEU A 109 7.36 1.44 4.15
CA LEU A 109 7.02 0.77 2.91
C LEU A 109 8.20 -0.05 2.37
N GLU A 110 9.39 0.54 2.23
CA GLU A 110 10.59 -0.12 1.72
C GLU A 110 11.07 -1.28 2.62
N ALA A 111 10.77 -1.23 3.91
CA ALA A 111 11.11 -2.29 4.86
C ALA A 111 10.16 -3.50 4.81
N ARG A 112 9.00 -3.40 4.14
CA ARG A 112 7.90 -4.39 4.23
C ARG A 112 7.34 -4.83 2.90
N LEU A 113 7.35 -3.94 1.92
CA LEU A 113 6.99 -4.25 0.55
C LEU A 113 8.18 -4.87 -0.19
N PRO A 114 7.94 -5.46 -1.37
CA PRO A 114 9.00 -5.92 -2.26
C PRO A 114 10.13 -4.91 -2.42
N ASN A 115 11.36 -5.43 -2.45
CA ASN A 115 12.55 -4.62 -2.61
C ASN A 115 13.55 -5.37 -3.52
N PRO A 116 13.68 -4.99 -4.80
CA PRO A 116 13.08 -3.80 -5.43
C PRO A 116 11.55 -3.86 -5.59
N VAL A 117 10.89 -2.69 -5.54
CA VAL A 117 9.42 -2.57 -5.53
C VAL A 117 8.81 -2.79 -6.92
N GLU A 118 9.60 -2.63 -7.97
CA GLU A 118 9.23 -2.86 -9.37
C GLU A 118 9.27 -4.34 -9.77
N ASP A 119 9.84 -5.22 -8.93
CA ASP A 119 9.92 -6.65 -9.22
C ASP A 119 8.59 -7.35 -8.95
N GLU A 120 7.80 -7.52 -10.01
CA GLU A 120 6.49 -8.19 -9.97
C GLU A 120 6.53 -9.58 -9.31
N THR A 121 7.64 -10.32 -9.44
CA THR A 121 7.75 -11.68 -8.88
C THR A 121 7.80 -11.70 -7.36
N GLN A 122 8.20 -10.58 -6.74
CA GLN A 122 8.23 -10.44 -5.28
C GLN A 122 6.87 -10.01 -4.71
N TRP A 123 5.97 -9.50 -5.55
CA TRP A 123 4.61 -9.18 -5.13
C TRP A 123 3.72 -10.41 -5.04
N GLU A 124 4.02 -11.47 -5.80
CA GLU A 124 3.22 -12.69 -5.83
C GLU A 124 3.28 -13.46 -4.49
N ILE A 125 2.39 -13.14 -3.57
CA ILE A 125 2.10 -14.02 -2.44
C ILE A 125 1.61 -15.35 -3.00
N LYS A 126 2.31 -16.44 -2.65
CA LYS A 126 1.84 -17.81 -2.91
C LYS A 126 0.48 -18.03 -2.25
N THR A 127 -0.59 -17.82 -3.02
CA THR A 127 -1.98 -18.07 -2.64
C THR A 127 -2.43 -19.48 -3.05
N ASP A 128 -1.61 -20.19 -3.82
CA ASP A 128 -1.85 -21.58 -4.18
C ASP A 128 -1.56 -22.49 -2.97
N LEU A 129 -2.61 -22.73 -2.18
CA LEU A 129 -2.59 -23.64 -1.05
C LEU A 129 -2.55 -25.12 -1.51
N SER A 130 -2.59 -25.43 -2.82
CA SER A 130 -2.44 -26.81 -3.29
C SER A 130 -1.07 -27.40 -2.97
N GLU A 131 -0.07 -26.55 -2.68
CA GLU A 131 1.20 -27.00 -2.11
C GLU A 131 1.03 -27.51 -0.67
N LEU A 132 0.11 -26.97 0.13
CA LEU A 132 -0.21 -27.47 1.46
C LEU A 132 -0.95 -28.81 1.41
N GLU A 133 -1.78 -29.04 0.39
CA GLU A 133 -2.46 -30.32 0.17
C GLU A 133 -1.50 -31.47 -0.14
N LYS A 134 -0.26 -31.16 -0.54
CA LYS A 134 0.81 -32.13 -0.83
C LYS A 134 1.72 -32.39 0.37
N LEU A 135 1.58 -31.65 1.46
CA LEU A 135 2.34 -31.85 2.68
C LEU A 135 1.73 -33.01 3.50
N ASP A 136 2.59 -33.82 4.12
CA ASP A 136 2.13 -34.83 5.07
C ASP A 136 1.75 -34.20 6.43
N ASP A 137 0.95 -34.91 7.23
CA ASP A 137 0.44 -34.42 8.51
C ASP A 137 1.56 -33.89 9.43
N LYS A 138 2.76 -34.50 9.36
CA LYS A 138 3.92 -34.07 10.14
C LYS A 138 4.53 -32.75 9.68
N ALA A 139 4.56 -32.49 8.37
CA ALA A 139 5.03 -31.22 7.83
C ALA A 139 4.00 -30.10 8.08
N LEU A 140 2.72 -30.43 8.08
CA LEU A 140 1.63 -29.50 8.37
C LEU A 140 1.67 -29.03 9.85
N ASP A 141 1.87 -29.96 10.78
CA ASP A 141 2.00 -29.69 12.23
C ASP A 141 3.20 -28.80 12.59
N GLN A 142 4.23 -28.74 11.74
CA GLN A 142 5.38 -27.84 11.92
C GLN A 142 5.11 -26.40 11.45
N LEU A 143 4.20 -26.22 10.49
CA LEU A 143 3.84 -24.92 9.92
C LEU A 143 2.75 -24.22 10.74
N ILE A 144 1.83 -24.99 11.31
CA ILE A 144 0.76 -24.50 12.17
C ILE A 144 0.97 -25.14 13.54
N PRO A 145 1.72 -24.50 14.46
CA PRO A 145 1.90 -25.06 15.79
C PRO A 145 0.53 -25.22 16.45
N PRO A 146 0.27 -26.37 17.10
CA PRO A 146 -1.03 -26.64 17.69
C PRO A 146 -1.38 -25.51 18.66
N THR A 147 -2.53 -24.89 18.42
CA THR A 147 -3.05 -23.79 19.23
C THR A 147 -3.10 -24.26 20.69
N ARG A 148 -2.34 -23.57 21.55
CA ARG A 148 -2.30 -23.84 22.99
C ARG A 148 -3.43 -23.11 23.71
#